data_AF-A0A919LU34-F1
#
_entry.id   AF-A0A919LU34-F1
#
_cell.length_a   1.000
_cell.length_b   1.000
_cell.length_c   1.000
_cell.angle_alpha   90.00
_cell.angle_beta   90.00
_cell.angle_gamma   90.00
#
_symmetry.space_group_name_H-M   'P 1'
#
loop_
_entity.id
_entity.type
_entity.pdbx_description
1 polymer ?
#
loop_
_entity_poly.entity_id
_entity_poly.type
_entity_poly.pdbx_seq_one_letter_code
_entity_poly.pdbx_strand_id
1 'polypeptide(L)'
;MRGRTPGRFSLLAYERALPLLLEKARHNGIAALAINRCVHFSALFADIEPLTEAGLVGLACTPSHARVAPAGGTRPLFGTNPIAFGWPRRDKPPFIVDMATSAAARGEIQLHQRAGKALPEGWGIDSQGQPTTDAAEVLNGAMLTFGGHKGSALAAMVELLAGPLIGDMTSAESLAWDNGAGGLPTAAS
;
A
#
# COMPACT_ATOMS: atom_id res chain seq x y z
N MET A 1 -15.97 25.47 -6.57
CA MET A 1 -15.42 24.37 -7.38
C MET A 1 -13.93 24.26 -7.06
N ARG A 2 -13.51 23.26 -6.26
CA ARG A 2 -12.08 22.99 -6.02
C ARG A 2 -11.56 22.15 -7.20
N GLY A 3 -10.58 22.66 -7.93
CA GLY A 3 -10.02 21.98 -9.11
C GLY A 3 -9.34 20.67 -8.72
N ARG A 4 -9.60 19.60 -9.49
CA ARG A 4 -8.90 18.32 -9.42
C ARG A 4 -7.50 18.48 -10.00
N THR A 5 -6.54 18.92 -9.20
CA THR A 5 -5.12 18.84 -9.59
C THR A 5 -4.64 17.41 -9.29
N PRO A 6 -4.13 16.63 -10.27
CA PRO A 6 -3.56 15.33 -9.97
C PRO A 6 -2.40 15.50 -8.99
N GLY A 7 -2.39 14.69 -7.92
CA GLY A 7 -1.28 14.64 -6.98
C GLY A 7 0.04 14.37 -7.72
N ARG A 8 1.13 14.99 -7.28
CA ARG A 8 2.47 14.71 -7.83
C ARG A 8 2.93 13.32 -7.37
N PHE A 9 3.81 12.66 -8.12
CA PHE A 9 4.32 11.36 -7.71
C PHE A 9 5.15 11.45 -6.42
N SER A 10 4.98 10.48 -5.52
CA SER A 10 5.68 10.40 -4.23
C SER A 10 7.20 10.36 -4.39
N LEU A 11 7.70 9.69 -5.44
CA LEU A 11 9.12 9.45 -5.68
C LEU A 11 9.96 10.73 -5.72
N LEU A 12 9.48 11.78 -6.39
CA LEU A 12 10.21 13.05 -6.44
C LEU A 12 10.24 13.75 -5.08
N ALA A 13 9.14 13.67 -4.32
CA ALA A 13 9.10 14.22 -2.96
C ALA A 13 10.04 13.45 -2.03
N TYR A 14 10.07 12.12 -2.15
CA TYR A 14 10.97 11.24 -1.42
C TYR A 14 12.43 11.56 -1.74
N GLU A 15 12.81 11.59 -3.02
CA GLU A 15 14.18 11.89 -3.46
C GLU A 15 14.67 13.25 -2.91
N ARG A 16 13.81 14.27 -2.91
CA ARG A 16 14.14 15.60 -2.39
C ARG A 16 14.26 15.64 -0.87
N ALA A 17 13.50 14.84 -0.16
CA ALA A 17 13.49 14.80 1.31
C ALA A 17 14.51 13.82 1.90
N LEU A 18 14.97 12.84 1.12
CA LEU A 18 15.85 11.77 1.57
C LEU A 18 17.13 12.30 2.26
N PRO A 19 17.89 13.27 1.72
CA PRO A 19 19.09 13.78 2.39
C PRO A 19 18.81 14.31 3.80
N LEU A 20 17.71 15.05 3.96
CA LEU A 20 17.31 15.60 5.26
C LEU A 20 16.82 14.49 6.22
N LEU A 21 16.12 13.48 5.71
CA LEU A 21 15.70 12.33 6.50
C LEU A 21 16.93 11.57 7.06
N LEU A 22 17.92 11.29 6.21
CA LEU A 22 19.16 10.62 6.60
C LEU A 22 19.93 11.42 7.65
N GLU A 23 20.05 12.74 7.45
CA GLU A 23 20.69 13.65 8.42
C GLU A 23 19.97 13.60 9.77
N LYS A 24 18.64 13.75 9.78
CA LYS A 24 17.85 13.73 11.01
C LYS A 24 17.90 12.39 11.71
N ALA A 25 17.85 11.28 10.98
CA ALA A 25 17.95 9.95 11.57
C ALA A 25 19.30 9.73 12.26
N ARG A 26 20.41 10.15 11.64
CA ARG A 26 21.75 10.06 12.24
C ARG A 26 21.91 10.93 13.47
N HIS A 27 21.34 12.14 13.43
CA HIS A 27 21.46 13.08 14.55
C HIS A 27 20.58 12.70 15.75
N ASN A 28 19.37 12.19 15.50
CA ASN A 28 18.37 11.96 16.56
C ASN A 28 18.17 10.47 16.90
N GLY A 29 18.84 9.55 16.20
CA GLY A 29 18.64 8.11 16.31
C GLY A 29 17.43 7.57 15.54
N ILE A 30 16.37 8.37 15.39
CA ILE A 30 15.19 8.06 14.57
C ILE A 30 14.66 9.33 13.90
N ALA A 31 14.11 9.19 12.70
CA ALA A 31 13.36 10.23 12.01
C ALA A 31 12.23 9.60 11.20
N ALA A 32 11.19 10.40 10.92
CA ALA A 32 10.07 9.99 10.09
C ALA A 32 9.89 11.00 8.95
N LEU A 33 9.53 10.49 7.77
CA LEU A 33 9.16 11.28 6.60
C LEU A 33 7.71 11.00 6.27
N ALA A 34 6.87 12.02 6.34
CA ALA A 34 5.49 11.98 5.89
C ALA A 34 5.40 12.65 4.51
N ILE A 35 4.94 11.88 3.51
CA ILE A 35 4.62 12.42 2.18
C ILE A 35 3.12 12.24 2.00
N ASN A 36 2.41 13.35 1.87
CA ASN A 36 0.98 13.38 1.59
C ASN A 36 0.71 14.08 0.26
N ARG A 37 -0.55 14.07 -0.18
CA ARG A 37 -0.98 14.81 -1.40
C ARG A 37 -0.27 14.33 -2.67
N CYS A 38 0.05 13.04 -2.70
CA CYS A 38 0.82 12.41 -3.77
C CYS A 38 0.14 11.17 -4.34
N VAL A 39 0.73 10.64 -5.41
CA VAL A 39 0.43 9.31 -5.96
C VAL A 39 1.65 8.43 -5.71
N HIS A 40 1.45 7.30 -5.03
CA HIS A 40 2.47 6.26 -4.90
C HIS A 40 2.14 5.11 -5.86
N PHE A 41 3.08 4.78 -6.74
CA PHE A 41 2.91 3.76 -7.79
C PHE A 41 4.20 2.98 -8.04
N SER A 42 4.97 2.73 -6.99
CA SER A 42 6.19 1.91 -7.07
C SER A 42 6.18 0.82 -6.02
N ALA A 43 7.07 -0.15 -6.14
CA ALA A 43 7.30 -1.10 -5.06
C ALA A 43 7.96 -0.39 -3.87
N LEU A 44 7.50 -0.67 -2.65
CA LEU A 44 8.01 0.03 -1.46
C LEU A 44 9.46 -0.33 -1.14
N PHE A 45 9.98 -1.46 -1.64
CA PHE A 45 11.41 -1.76 -1.48
C PHE A 45 12.31 -0.66 -2.05
N ALA A 46 11.86 0.06 -3.10
CA ALA A 46 12.62 1.17 -3.70
C ALA A 46 12.75 2.38 -2.75
N ASP A 47 11.82 2.56 -1.82
CA ASP A 47 11.89 3.58 -0.77
C ASP A 47 12.77 3.11 0.43
N ILE A 48 13.02 1.81 0.55
CA ILE A 48 13.79 1.19 1.63
C ILE A 48 15.27 1.04 1.26
N GLU A 49 15.56 0.67 0.02
CA GLU A 49 16.91 0.40 -0.47
C GLU A 49 17.89 1.56 -0.18
N PRO A 50 17.57 2.84 -0.50
CA PRO A 50 18.45 3.97 -0.21
C PRO A 50 18.73 4.18 1.29
N LEU A 51 17.77 3.85 2.17
CA LEU A 51 17.96 3.92 3.62
C LEU A 51 18.97 2.86 4.09
N THR A 52 18.83 1.64 3.57
CA THR A 52 19.73 0.53 3.93
C THR A 52 21.13 0.69 3.35
N GLU A 53 21.27 1.24 2.14
CA GLU A 53 22.56 1.61 1.55
C GLU A 53 23.28 2.68 2.38
N ALA A 54 22.52 3.60 2.98
CA ALA A 54 23.03 4.62 3.90
C ALA A 54 23.36 4.08 5.31
N GLY A 55 23.22 2.76 5.53
CA GLY A 55 23.49 2.08 6.79
C GLY A 55 22.39 2.21 7.84
N LEU A 56 21.16 2.57 7.43
CA LEU A 56 20.02 2.78 8.33
C LEU A 56 18.97 1.66 8.18
N VAL A 57 18.23 1.43 9.25
CA VAL A 57 17.02 0.59 9.23
C VAL A 57 15.87 1.42 8.69
N GLY A 58 15.03 0.83 7.84
CA GLY A 58 13.90 1.50 7.21
C GLY A 58 12.59 0.75 7.43
N LEU A 59 11.50 1.50 7.58
CA LEU A 59 10.13 1.01 7.54
C LEU A 59 9.29 2.00 6.70
N ALA A 60 8.53 1.48 5.74
CA ALA A 60 7.67 2.26 4.86
C ALA A 60 6.30 1.59 4.73
N CYS A 61 5.25 2.39 4.58
CA CYS A 61 3.91 1.89 4.31
C CYS A 61 3.08 2.97 3.58
N THR A 62 2.05 2.55 2.85
CA THR A 62 1.17 3.46 2.13
C THR A 62 -0.21 2.81 1.92
N PRO A 63 -1.34 3.53 2.10
CA PRO A 63 -2.65 3.02 1.72
C PRO A 63 -2.82 3.03 0.18
N SER A 64 -3.87 2.39 -0.33
CA SER A 64 -4.20 2.40 -1.76
C SER A 64 -5.70 2.63 -1.98
N HIS A 65 -6.27 2.31 -3.14
CA HIS A 65 -7.75 2.31 -3.27
C HIS A 65 -8.38 1.17 -2.47
N ALA A 66 -9.55 1.40 -1.87
CA ALA A 66 -10.28 0.37 -1.15
C ALA A 66 -10.66 -0.81 -2.06
N ARG A 67 -10.06 -1.97 -1.82
CA ARG A 67 -10.25 -3.22 -2.59
C ARG A 67 -10.26 -4.48 -1.71
N VAL A 68 -9.91 -4.36 -0.44
CA VAL A 68 -9.69 -5.46 0.49
C VAL A 68 -10.72 -5.38 1.61
N ALA A 69 -11.37 -6.51 1.90
CA ALA A 69 -12.31 -6.63 3.01
C ALA A 69 -11.56 -6.86 4.34
N PRO A 70 -11.98 -6.22 5.44
CA PRO A 70 -11.46 -6.52 6.77
C PRO A 70 -11.85 -7.95 7.17
N ALA A 71 -11.11 -8.55 8.09
CA ALA A 71 -11.45 -9.89 8.59
C ALA A 71 -12.86 -9.90 9.20
N GLY A 72 -13.71 -10.83 8.75
CA GLY A 72 -15.12 -10.92 9.13
C GLY A 72 -16.05 -9.97 8.37
N GLY A 73 -15.53 -9.10 7.49
CA GLY A 73 -16.30 -8.26 6.60
C GLY A 73 -16.36 -8.82 5.17
N THR A 74 -17.32 -8.31 4.39
CA THR A 74 -17.52 -8.70 2.99
C THR A 74 -17.42 -7.54 2.00
N ARG A 75 -17.27 -6.32 2.51
CA ARG A 75 -17.17 -5.10 1.70
C ARG A 75 -15.74 -4.56 1.71
N PRO A 76 -15.21 -4.08 0.56
CA PRO A 76 -13.92 -3.39 0.52
C PRO A 76 -13.89 -2.20 1.48
N LEU A 77 -12.80 -2.11 2.25
CA LEU A 77 -12.55 -0.98 3.16
C LEU A 77 -11.08 -0.55 3.08
N PHE A 78 -10.17 -1.52 3.09
CA PHE A 78 -8.73 -1.27 3.02
C PHE A 78 -8.25 -1.33 1.58
N GLY A 79 -7.13 -0.65 1.32
CA GLY A 79 -6.31 -0.94 0.17
C GLY A 79 -5.48 -2.21 0.36
N THR A 80 -4.64 -2.53 -0.63
CA THR A 80 -3.63 -3.60 -0.50
C THR A 80 -2.56 -3.24 0.54
N ASN A 81 -2.47 -1.97 0.92
CA ASN A 81 -1.79 -1.42 2.09
C ASN A 81 -0.44 -2.09 2.39
N PRO A 82 0.54 -1.99 1.47
CA PRO A 82 1.82 -2.65 1.65
C PRO A 82 2.63 -2.07 2.80
N ILE A 83 3.49 -2.92 3.35
CA ILE A 83 4.51 -2.59 4.34
C ILE A 83 5.84 -3.12 3.81
N ALA A 84 6.87 -2.26 3.83
CA ALA A 84 8.24 -2.66 3.56
C ALA A 84 9.15 -2.36 4.74
N PHE A 85 10.09 -3.27 4.99
CA PHE A 85 11.09 -3.19 6.04
C PHE A 85 12.46 -3.53 5.49
N GLY A 86 13.48 -2.79 5.90
CA GLY A 86 14.87 -3.01 5.50
C GLY A 86 15.82 -2.98 6.67
N TRP A 87 16.75 -3.94 6.66
CA TRP A 87 17.85 -4.02 7.62
C TRP A 87 19.21 -4.03 6.89
N PRO A 88 20.10 -3.07 7.19
CA PRO A 88 21.42 -2.99 6.57
C PRO A 88 22.33 -4.11 7.10
N ARG A 89 23.18 -4.66 6.22
CA ARG A 89 24.14 -5.71 6.59
C ARG A 89 25.54 -5.31 6.14
N ARG A 90 26.52 -5.43 7.04
CA ARG A 90 27.92 -5.17 6.71
C ARG A 90 28.40 -6.16 5.65
N ASP A 91 28.99 -5.63 4.57
CA ASP A 91 29.60 -6.38 3.47
C ASP A 91 28.66 -7.40 2.80
N LYS A 92 27.35 -7.19 2.88
CA LYS A 92 26.30 -8.06 2.32
C LYS A 92 25.14 -7.23 1.79
N PRO A 93 24.35 -7.73 0.81
CA PRO A 93 23.10 -7.08 0.42
C PRO A 93 22.19 -6.88 1.65
N PRO A 94 21.35 -5.84 1.70
CA PRO A 94 20.42 -5.65 2.81
C PRO A 94 19.41 -6.80 2.91
N PHE A 95 18.82 -6.98 4.09
CA PHE A 95 17.61 -7.80 4.22
C PHE A 95 16.40 -6.88 4.02
N ILE A 96 15.65 -7.09 2.94
CA ILE A 96 14.47 -6.30 2.62
C ILE A 96 13.26 -7.22 2.47
N VAL A 97 12.16 -6.83 3.09
CA VAL A 97 10.84 -7.44 2.91
C VAL A 97 9.91 -6.34 2.39
N ASP A 98 9.16 -6.64 1.33
CA ASP A 98 8.12 -5.78 0.77
C ASP A 98 6.91 -6.67 0.50
N MET A 99 5.80 -6.40 1.18
CA MET A 99 4.61 -7.22 1.09
C MET A 99 3.33 -6.39 1.19
N ALA A 100 2.32 -6.77 0.40
CA ALA A 100 0.97 -6.31 0.61
C ALA A 100 0.38 -6.89 1.90
N THR A 101 -0.57 -6.19 2.53
CA THR A 101 -1.38 -6.75 3.62
C THR A 101 -2.62 -7.51 3.11
N SER A 102 -2.87 -7.46 1.80
CA SER A 102 -3.78 -8.37 1.10
C SER A 102 -3.15 -9.75 0.85
N ALA A 103 -4.00 -10.77 0.67
CA ALA A 103 -3.59 -12.16 0.39
C ALA A 103 -2.81 -12.31 -0.93
N ALA A 104 -3.02 -11.39 -1.87
CA ALA A 104 -2.29 -11.29 -3.13
C ALA A 104 -2.21 -9.83 -3.59
N ALA A 105 -1.34 -9.54 -4.54
CA ALA A 105 -1.33 -8.24 -5.21
C ALA A 105 -2.49 -8.14 -6.20
N ARG A 106 -3.09 -6.95 -6.36
CA ARG A 106 -4.17 -6.74 -7.34
C ARG A 106 -3.71 -7.04 -8.78
N GLY A 107 -2.48 -6.68 -9.11
CA GLY A 107 -1.88 -6.96 -10.42
C GLY A 107 -1.78 -8.47 -10.69
N GLU A 108 -1.54 -9.28 -9.66
CA GLU A 108 -1.45 -10.74 -9.78
C GLU A 108 -2.82 -11.35 -10.10
N ILE A 109 -3.89 -10.88 -9.44
CA ILE A 109 -5.27 -11.28 -9.78
C ILE A 109 -5.61 -10.91 -11.24
N GLN A 110 -5.20 -9.73 -11.70
CA GLN A 110 -5.39 -9.31 -13.09
C GLN A 110 -4.61 -10.17 -14.08
N LEU A 111 -3.42 -10.65 -13.71
CA LEU A 111 -2.66 -11.60 -14.54
C LEU A 111 -3.37 -12.95 -14.65
N HIS A 112 -3.91 -13.47 -13.55
CA HIS A 112 -4.73 -14.69 -13.56
C HIS A 112 -5.98 -14.52 -14.44
N GLN A 113 -6.67 -13.39 -14.33
CA GLN A 113 -7.83 -13.06 -15.18
C GLN A 113 -7.47 -13.08 -16.66
N ARG A 114 -6.38 -12.39 -17.05
CA ARG A 114 -5.90 -12.34 -18.44
C ARG A 114 -5.45 -13.72 -18.96
N ALA A 115 -4.92 -14.56 -18.08
CA ALA A 115 -4.48 -15.90 -18.40
C ALA A 115 -5.62 -16.94 -18.38
N GLY A 116 -6.85 -16.56 -17.97
CA GLY A 116 -7.97 -17.48 -17.79
C GLY A 116 -7.71 -18.56 -16.74
N LYS A 117 -6.88 -18.26 -15.73
CA LYS A 117 -6.51 -19.21 -14.67
C LYS A 117 -7.29 -18.91 -13.40
N ALA A 118 -7.72 -19.97 -12.72
CA ALA A 118 -8.28 -19.85 -11.38
C ALA A 118 -7.26 -19.23 -10.41
N LEU A 119 -7.76 -18.46 -9.44
CA LEU A 119 -6.98 -17.97 -8.30
C LEU A 119 -6.78 -19.07 -7.27
N PRO A 120 -5.70 -19.03 -6.47
CA PRO A 120 -5.64 -19.80 -5.24
C PRO A 120 -6.79 -19.46 -4.29
N GLU A 121 -7.22 -20.45 -3.50
CA GLU A 121 -8.25 -20.25 -2.48
C GLU A 121 -7.81 -19.20 -1.44
N GLY A 122 -8.78 -18.45 -0.92
CA GLY A 122 -8.54 -17.45 0.12
C GLY A 122 -8.00 -16.10 -0.37
N TRP A 123 -7.90 -15.89 -1.69
CA TRP A 123 -7.48 -14.60 -2.25
C TRP A 123 -8.60 -13.56 -2.28
N GLY A 124 -9.85 -13.99 -2.36
CA GLY A 124 -10.98 -13.07 -2.49
C GLY A 124 -12.34 -13.71 -2.29
N ILE A 125 -13.34 -12.83 -2.34
CA ILE A 125 -14.76 -13.12 -2.26
C ILE A 125 -15.49 -12.37 -3.38
N ASP A 126 -16.64 -12.90 -3.79
CA ASP A 126 -17.53 -12.25 -4.75
C ASP A 126 -18.30 -11.06 -4.14
N SER A 127 -19.21 -10.48 -4.92
CA SER A 127 -20.05 -9.35 -4.49
C SER A 127 -21.08 -9.70 -3.40
N GLN A 128 -21.36 -11.00 -3.21
CA GLN A 128 -22.23 -11.53 -2.15
C GLN A 128 -21.44 -11.95 -0.91
N GLY A 129 -20.11 -11.79 -0.94
CA GLY A 129 -19.21 -12.16 0.14
C GLY A 129 -18.91 -13.66 0.22
N GLN A 130 -19.19 -14.43 -0.83
CA GLN A 130 -18.86 -15.85 -0.89
C GLN A 130 -17.42 -16.05 -1.39
N PRO A 131 -16.64 -16.98 -0.80
CA PRO A 131 -15.33 -17.35 -1.32
C PRO A 131 -15.40 -17.80 -2.77
N THR A 132 -14.48 -17.28 -3.59
CA THR A 132 -14.39 -17.64 -5.01
C THR A 132 -12.94 -17.70 -5.47
N THR A 133 -12.69 -18.52 -6.48
CA THR A 133 -11.42 -18.61 -7.21
C THR A 133 -11.50 -17.95 -8.59
N ASP A 134 -12.63 -17.34 -8.94
CA ASP A 134 -12.78 -16.59 -10.19
C ASP A 134 -12.21 -15.19 -10.04
N ALA A 135 -11.26 -14.82 -10.91
CA ALA A 135 -10.58 -13.54 -10.84
C ALA A 135 -11.51 -12.35 -11.12
N ALA A 136 -12.49 -12.50 -12.01
CA ALA A 136 -13.45 -11.44 -12.31
C ALA A 136 -14.42 -11.22 -11.14
N GLU A 137 -14.87 -12.30 -10.51
CA GLU A 137 -15.71 -12.21 -9.30
C GLU A 137 -14.98 -11.52 -8.15
N VAL A 138 -13.71 -11.85 -7.90
CA VAL A 138 -12.90 -11.15 -6.87
C VAL A 138 -12.70 -9.67 -7.21
N LEU A 139 -12.45 -9.33 -8.48
CA LEU A 139 -12.23 -7.95 -8.91
C LEU A 139 -13.50 -7.08 -8.79
N ASN A 140 -14.68 -7.71 -8.87
CA ASN A 140 -15.99 -7.08 -8.68
C ASN A 140 -16.51 -7.16 -7.22
N GLY A 141 -15.99 -8.09 -6.43
CA GLY A 141 -16.23 -8.25 -5.00
C GLY A 141 -15.14 -7.60 -4.17
N ALA A 142 -14.43 -8.40 -3.38
CA ALA A 142 -13.33 -7.93 -2.54
C ALA A 142 -12.17 -8.93 -2.47
N MET A 143 -10.96 -8.40 -2.36
CA MET A 143 -9.78 -9.17 -1.98
C MET A 143 -9.81 -9.44 -0.47
N LEU A 144 -9.13 -10.49 -0.02
CA LEU A 144 -8.95 -10.79 1.41
C LEU A 144 -7.58 -10.36 1.91
N THR A 145 -7.43 -10.27 3.23
CA THR A 145 -6.16 -10.01 3.90
C THR A 145 -5.34 -11.28 4.09
N PHE A 146 -4.01 -11.19 4.05
CA PHE A 146 -3.19 -12.36 4.37
C PHE A 146 -3.36 -12.72 5.86
N GLY A 147 -3.30 -14.01 6.20
CA GLY A 147 -3.36 -14.43 7.60
C GLY A 147 -4.62 -13.98 8.36
N GLY A 148 -5.71 -13.67 7.66
CA GLY A 148 -6.99 -13.27 8.22
C GLY A 148 -6.89 -12.05 9.15
N HIS A 149 -7.32 -12.21 10.41
CA HIS A 149 -7.38 -11.10 11.37
C HIS A 149 -6.03 -10.39 11.61
N LYS A 150 -4.90 -11.09 11.43
CA LYS A 150 -3.57 -10.48 11.59
C LYS A 150 -3.23 -9.52 10.44
N GLY A 151 -3.44 -9.94 9.19
CA GLY A 151 -3.27 -9.04 8.04
C GLY A 151 -4.28 -7.91 8.07
N SER A 152 -5.51 -8.17 8.52
CA SER A 152 -6.52 -7.13 8.75
C SER A 152 -6.08 -6.08 9.78
N ALA A 153 -5.42 -6.47 10.87
CA ALA A 153 -4.89 -5.53 11.85
C ALA A 153 -3.75 -4.70 11.26
N LEU A 154 -2.86 -5.31 10.47
CA LEU A 154 -1.78 -4.60 9.78
C LEU A 154 -2.31 -3.64 8.72
N ALA A 155 -3.31 -4.05 7.93
CA ALA A 155 -3.95 -3.20 6.92
C ALA A 155 -4.57 -1.96 7.58
N ALA A 156 -5.26 -2.12 8.71
CA ALA A 156 -5.82 -1.01 9.48
C ALA A 156 -4.72 -0.10 10.07
N MET A 157 -3.61 -0.67 10.54
CA MET A 157 -2.47 0.12 11.01
C MET A 157 -1.91 1.01 9.89
N VAL A 158 -1.76 0.48 8.67
CA VAL A 158 -1.29 1.25 7.50
C VAL A 158 -2.27 2.37 7.14
N GLU A 159 -3.60 2.11 7.15
CA GLU A 159 -4.60 3.16 6.95
C GLU A 159 -4.37 4.33 7.90
N LEU A 160 -4.20 4.04 9.19
CA LEU A 160 -4.08 5.06 10.23
C LEU A 160 -2.76 5.83 10.15
N LEU A 161 -1.65 5.13 9.90
CA LEU A 161 -0.31 5.72 9.84
C LEU A 161 -0.08 6.58 8.59
N ALA A 162 -0.55 6.13 7.44
CA ALA A 162 -0.26 6.76 6.15
C ALA A 162 -1.49 7.42 5.50
N GLY A 163 -2.64 7.43 6.20
CA GLY A 163 -3.79 8.30 5.92
C GLY A 163 -3.92 9.39 6.99
N PRO A 164 -4.81 9.25 8.00
CA PRO A 164 -5.14 10.31 8.94
C PRO A 164 -3.96 10.91 9.71
N LEU A 165 -2.97 10.12 10.15
CA LEU A 165 -1.83 10.62 10.92
C LEU A 165 -1.03 11.69 10.16
N ILE A 166 -0.90 11.55 8.85
CA ILE A 166 -0.15 12.50 8.00
C ILE A 166 -1.07 13.51 7.30
N GLY A 167 -2.36 13.55 7.67
CA GLY A 167 -3.37 14.40 7.06
C GLY A 167 -3.71 14.00 5.62
N ASP A 168 -3.63 12.71 5.31
CA ASP A 168 -3.98 12.14 4.01
C ASP A 168 -5.26 11.27 4.09
N MET A 169 -5.74 10.83 2.93
CA MET A 169 -6.93 10.02 2.76
C MET A 169 -6.72 8.57 3.19
N THR A 170 -7.76 8.00 3.77
CA THR A 170 -7.92 6.55 3.85
C THR A 170 -8.18 5.96 2.46
N SER A 171 -8.04 4.65 2.33
CA SER A 171 -8.28 3.95 1.06
C SER A 171 -9.71 4.11 0.54
N ALA A 172 -10.70 4.20 1.45
CA ALA A 172 -12.09 4.43 1.10
C ALA A 172 -12.33 5.84 0.57
N GLU A 173 -11.70 6.85 1.17
CA GLU A 173 -11.77 8.23 0.72
C GLU A 173 -11.06 8.43 -0.62
N SER A 174 -9.91 7.77 -0.82
CA SER A 174 -9.19 7.81 -2.11
C SER A 174 -10.04 7.21 -3.24
N LEU A 175 -10.73 6.10 -2.99
CA LEU A 175 -11.64 5.49 -3.98
C LEU A 175 -12.86 6.39 -4.26
N ALA A 176 -13.45 7.00 -3.22
CA ALA A 176 -14.56 7.92 -3.38
C ALA A 176 -14.15 9.18 -4.18
N TRP A 177 -12.91 9.65 -3.98
CA TRP A 177 -12.35 10.77 -4.73
C TRP A 177 -12.15 10.47 -6.21
N ASP A 178 -11.65 9.26 -6.54
CA ASP A 178 -11.50 8.78 -7.92
C ASP A 178 -12.84 8.83 -8.67
N ASN A 179 -13.94 8.52 -7.99
CA ASN A 179 -15.31 8.60 -8.52
C ASN A 179 -15.47 7.88 -9.87
N GLY A 180 -14.84 6.71 -10.01
CA GLY A 180 -14.92 5.87 -11.20
C GLY A 180 -14.09 6.36 -12.39
N ALA A 181 -13.19 7.33 -12.20
CA ALA A 181 -12.28 7.78 -13.25
C ALA A 181 -11.21 6.73 -13.60
N GLY A 182 -11.01 5.72 -12.76
CA GLY A 182 -10.01 4.67 -12.97
C GLY A 182 -8.58 5.16 -12.76
N GLY A 183 -8.41 6.26 -12.02
CA GLY A 183 -7.14 6.84 -11.67
C GLY A 183 -6.40 6.06 -10.59
N LEU A 184 -5.10 6.34 -10.46
CA LEU A 184 -4.26 5.81 -9.39
C LEU A 184 -4.73 6.36 -8.02
N PRO A 185 -4.40 5.66 -6.91
CA PRO A 185 -4.65 6.19 -5.57
C PRO A 185 -4.02 7.58 -5.42
N THR A 186 -4.87 8.58 -5.23
CA THR A 186 -4.48 9.98 -5.00
C THR A 186 -5.00 10.42 -3.66
N ALA A 187 -4.19 11.24 -3.01
CA ALA A 187 -4.53 12.06 -1.86
C ALA A 187 -5.31 13.34 -2.26
N ALA A 188 -6.16 13.87 -1.38
CA ALA A 188 -6.93 15.11 -1.63
C ALA A 188 -6.26 16.40 -1.10
N SER A 189 -6.68 17.51 -1.71
CA SER A 189 -6.23 18.90 -1.49
C SER A 189 -6.67 19.51 -0.16
#